data_AF-A0A9E2V3V6-F1
#
_entry.id   AF-A0A9E2V3V6-F1
#
_cell.length_a   1.000
_cell.length_b   1.000
_cell.length_c   1.000
_cell.angle_alpha   90.00
_cell.angle_beta   90.00
_cell.angle_gamma   90.00
#
_symmetry.space_group_name_H-M   'P 1'
#
loop_
_entity.id
_entity.type
_entity.pdbx_description
1 polymer ?
#
loop_
_entity_poly.entity_id
_entity_poly.type
_entity_poly.pdbx_seq_one_letter_code
_entity_poly.pdbx_strand_id
1 'polypeptide(L)'
;MTAPSRPGGSELVRRLVVPLAAMTIAFGAGWSLGAGRQDSTDWQVATVTVDGDGATAAVGGDTLGIGSSVPLWIGSDGATHTAGWPACLDSLDGSSGSFAVVVDEVTIDKEQVAAVVALDCRASD
;
A
#
# COMPACT_ATOMS: atom_id res chain seq x y z
N MET A 1 -46.67 57.95 -14.78
CA MET A 1 -46.38 56.51 -14.87
C MET A 1 -44.88 56.36 -14.72
N THR A 2 -44.42 55.77 -13.61
CA THR A 2 -42.99 55.72 -13.22
C THR A 2 -42.47 54.31 -13.49
N ALA A 3 -41.42 54.18 -14.31
CA ALA A 3 -40.83 52.88 -14.65
C ALA A 3 -40.04 52.30 -13.45
N PRO A 4 -40.11 50.98 -13.19
CA PRO A 4 -39.32 50.36 -12.14
C PRO A 4 -37.84 50.29 -12.55
N SER A 5 -36.96 50.71 -11.64
CA SER A 5 -35.51 50.62 -11.78
C SER A 5 -35.04 49.18 -11.60
N ARG A 6 -34.35 48.62 -12.60
CA ARG A 6 -33.70 47.30 -12.48
C ARG A 6 -32.48 47.40 -11.55
N PRO A 7 -32.34 46.52 -10.55
CA PRO A 7 -31.11 46.46 -9.75
C PRO A 7 -29.94 45.96 -10.62
N GLY A 8 -28.79 46.62 -10.46
CA GLY A 8 -27.58 46.41 -11.27
C GLY A 8 -26.99 45.01 -11.08
N GLY A 9 -26.72 44.33 -12.19
CA GLY A 9 -26.21 42.95 -12.23
C GLY A 9 -24.81 42.76 -11.64
N SER A 10 -24.10 43.83 -11.28
CA SER A 10 -22.71 43.76 -10.78
C SER A 10 -22.59 43.31 -9.32
N GLU A 11 -23.61 43.48 -8.48
CA GLU A 11 -23.55 43.04 -7.07
C GLU A 11 -23.91 41.56 -6.88
N LEU A 12 -24.76 41.02 -7.76
CA LEU A 12 -25.16 39.60 -7.73
C LEU A 12 -24.02 38.67 -8.11
N VAL A 13 -23.20 39.06 -9.11
CA VAL A 13 -22.03 38.27 -9.52
C VAL A 13 -20.97 38.23 -8.43
N ARG A 14 -20.80 39.32 -7.65
CA ARG A 14 -19.77 39.41 -6.61
C ARG A 14 -20.10 38.58 -5.35
N ARG A 15 -21.37 38.28 -5.09
CA ARG A 15 -21.82 37.48 -3.94
C ARG A 15 -21.77 35.96 -4.15
N LEU A 16 -21.61 35.48 -5.39
CA LEU A 16 -21.65 34.04 -5.71
C LEU A 16 -20.27 33.42 -5.96
N VAL A 17 -19.24 34.23 -6.25
CA VAL A 17 -17.89 33.74 -6.59
C VAL A 17 -17.07 33.40 -5.33
N VAL A 18 -17.34 34.05 -4.20
CA VAL A 18 -16.59 33.86 -2.95
C VAL A 18 -16.76 32.45 -2.33
N PRO A 19 -17.97 31.85 -2.24
CA PRO A 19 -18.09 30.52 -1.63
C PRO A 19 -17.55 29.39 -2.51
N LEU A 20 -17.54 29.54 -3.84
CA LEU A 20 -17.06 28.49 -4.75
C LEU A 20 -15.53 28.32 -4.70
N ALA A 21 -14.79 29.41 -4.49
CA ALA A 21 -13.33 29.40 -4.36
C ALA A 21 -12.85 28.83 -3.02
N ALA A 22 -13.67 28.89 -1.96
CA ALA A 22 -13.32 28.29 -0.67
C ALA A 22 -13.41 26.75 -0.68
N MET A 23 -14.30 26.19 -1.51
CA MET A 23 -14.52 24.74 -1.59
C MET A 23 -13.40 24.00 -2.34
N THR A 24 -12.74 24.65 -3.31
CA THR A 24 -11.58 24.07 -4.03
C THR A 24 -10.32 24.01 -3.18
N ILE A 25 -10.10 24.98 -2.27
CA ILE A 25 -8.94 25.00 -1.38
C ILE A 25 -9.03 23.87 -0.33
N ALA A 26 -10.24 23.57 0.17
CA ALA A 26 -10.44 22.49 1.13
C ALA A 26 -10.22 21.08 0.54
N PHE A 27 -10.59 20.86 -0.74
CA PHE A 27 -10.30 19.60 -1.43
C PHE A 27 -8.82 19.44 -1.78
N GLY A 28 -8.12 20.53 -2.14
CA GLY A 28 -6.68 20.50 -2.42
C GLY A 28 -5.83 20.16 -1.20
N ALA A 29 -6.18 20.70 -0.03
CA ALA A 29 -5.44 20.43 1.22
C ALA A 29 -5.66 18.98 1.73
N GLY A 30 -6.84 18.39 1.49
CA GLY A 30 -7.11 16.99 1.86
C GLY A 30 -6.32 15.98 1.02
N TRP A 31 -6.14 16.25 -0.28
CA TRP A 31 -5.35 15.39 -1.17
C TRP A 31 -3.85 15.38 -0.82
N SER A 32 -3.28 16.52 -0.40
CA SER A 32 -1.85 16.59 -0.07
C SER A 32 -1.46 15.85 1.22
N LEU A 33 -2.39 15.72 2.17
CA LEU A 33 -2.14 15.00 3.43
C LEU A 33 -2.40 13.48 3.31
N GLY A 34 -3.14 13.04 2.28
CA GLY A 34 -3.42 11.64 2.02
C GLY A 34 -2.49 10.99 0.99
N ALA A 35 -2.01 11.74 -0.01
CA ALA A 35 -1.21 11.21 -1.11
C ALA A 35 0.26 10.90 -0.74
N GLY A 36 0.73 11.33 0.42
CA GLY A 36 2.12 11.13 0.87
C GLY A 36 2.37 9.93 1.79
N ARG A 37 1.36 9.08 2.03
CA ARG A 37 1.47 7.87 2.88
C ARG A 37 1.16 6.56 2.14
N GLN A 38 1.10 6.58 0.82
CA GLN A 38 1.36 5.34 0.11
C GLN A 38 2.87 5.18 0.09
N ASP A 39 3.42 4.63 1.18
CA ASP A 39 4.61 3.81 1.03
C ASP A 39 4.23 2.83 -0.08
N SER A 40 4.91 2.97 -1.22
CA SER A 40 4.71 2.09 -2.36
C SER A 40 4.85 0.69 -1.83
N THR A 41 3.73 -0.01 -1.67
CA THR A 41 3.71 -1.44 -1.44
C THR A 41 4.13 -2.02 -2.78
N ASP A 42 5.44 -1.96 -3.06
CA ASP A 42 6.02 -2.39 -4.32
C ASP A 42 6.03 -3.90 -4.30
N TRP A 43 4.87 -4.46 -4.65
CA TRP A 43 4.70 -5.88 -4.80
C TRP A 43 5.57 -6.33 -5.96
N GLN A 44 6.56 -7.15 -5.64
CA GLN A 44 7.47 -7.73 -6.62
C GLN A 44 7.38 -9.24 -6.55
N VAL A 45 7.57 -9.88 -7.70
CA VAL A 45 7.59 -11.33 -7.78
C VAL A 45 8.94 -11.83 -7.30
N ALA A 46 8.92 -12.79 -6.38
CA ALA A 46 10.11 -13.42 -5.82
C ALA A 46 9.97 -14.94 -5.86
N THR A 47 11.08 -15.63 -6.12
CA THR A 47 11.15 -17.07 -5.89
C THR A 47 11.38 -17.31 -4.41
N VAL A 48 10.42 -17.95 -3.75
CA VAL A 48 10.51 -18.38 -2.37
C VAL A 48 10.90 -19.85 -2.32
N THR A 49 11.98 -20.16 -1.62
CA THR A 49 12.44 -21.53 -1.36
C THR A 49 12.23 -21.85 0.11
N VAL A 50 11.67 -23.02 0.41
CA VAL A 50 11.49 -23.52 1.78
C VAL A 50 12.40 -24.73 1.99
N ASP A 51 13.32 -24.63 2.94
CA ASP A 51 14.30 -25.66 3.25
C ASP A 51 14.34 -25.98 4.75
N GLY A 52 13.71 -27.10 5.12
CA GLY A 52 13.67 -27.57 6.50
C GLY A 52 12.93 -26.59 7.41
N ASP A 53 13.67 -25.87 8.25
CA ASP A 53 13.11 -25.00 9.29
C ASP A 53 12.94 -23.53 8.84
N GLY A 54 13.28 -23.20 7.58
CA GLY A 54 13.35 -21.83 7.09
C GLY A 54 12.76 -21.62 5.70
N ALA A 55 12.54 -20.36 5.37
CA ALA A 55 12.22 -19.95 4.01
C ALA A 55 13.06 -18.73 3.61
N THR A 56 13.39 -18.64 2.33
CA THR A 56 14.14 -17.53 1.76
C THR A 56 13.46 -17.03 0.49
N ALA A 57 13.51 -15.71 0.25
CA ALA A 57 12.99 -15.07 -0.95
C ALA A 57 14.15 -14.47 -1.76
N ALA A 58 14.23 -14.83 -3.04
CA ALA A 58 15.16 -14.21 -3.99
C ALA A 58 14.51 -12.97 -4.62
N VAL A 59 15.03 -11.78 -4.29
CA VAL A 59 14.47 -10.49 -4.68
C VAL A 59 15.59 -9.59 -5.22
N GLY A 60 15.50 -9.16 -6.48
CA GLY A 60 16.45 -8.19 -7.03
C GLY A 60 17.93 -8.63 -7.07
N GLY A 61 18.21 -9.93 -6.88
CA GLY A 61 19.56 -10.48 -6.77
C GLY A 61 20.03 -10.75 -5.34
N ASP A 62 19.28 -10.27 -4.34
CA ASP A 62 19.49 -10.56 -2.93
C ASP A 62 18.65 -11.76 -2.49
N THR A 63 19.13 -12.46 -1.46
CA THR A 63 18.39 -13.55 -0.80
C THR A 63 18.02 -13.10 0.61
N LEU A 64 16.73 -12.95 0.86
CA LEU A 64 16.19 -12.47 2.14
C LEU A 64 15.58 -13.62 2.91
N GLY A 65 15.87 -13.69 4.22
CA GLY A 65 15.23 -14.67 5.09
C GLY A 65 13.77 -14.29 5.37
N ILE A 66 12.88 -15.28 5.30
CA ILE A 66 11.51 -15.17 5.80
C ILE A 66 11.51 -15.78 7.20
N GLY A 67 11.26 -14.93 8.20
CA GLY A 67 11.16 -15.38 9.59
C GLY A 67 9.93 -16.28 9.82
N SER A 68 9.82 -16.87 11.02
CA SER A 68 8.69 -17.73 11.42
C SER A 68 7.31 -17.04 11.41
N SER A 69 7.28 -15.72 11.21
CA SER A 69 6.07 -14.91 11.13
C SER A 69 6.27 -13.77 10.14
N VAL A 70 5.41 -13.70 9.12
CA VAL A 70 5.35 -12.58 8.19
C VAL A 70 4.33 -11.55 8.70
N PRO A 71 4.69 -10.26 8.83
CA PRO A 71 3.79 -9.23 9.39
C PRO A 71 2.44 -9.11 8.68
N LEU A 72 2.41 -9.28 7.36
CA LEU A 72 1.20 -9.27 6.57
C LEU A 72 1.24 -10.41 5.54
N TRP A 73 0.20 -11.23 5.44
CA TRP A 73 0.12 -12.15 4.31
C TRP A 73 -1.31 -12.33 3.83
N ILE A 74 -1.45 -12.63 2.54
CA ILE A 74 -2.74 -12.85 1.89
C ILE A 74 -2.84 -14.34 1.58
N GLY A 75 -3.87 -15.00 2.11
CA GLY A 75 -4.16 -16.39 1.86
C GLY A 75 -4.58 -16.65 0.41
N SER A 76 -4.55 -17.92 0.00
CA SER A 76 -5.01 -18.34 -1.32
C SER A 76 -6.51 -18.08 -1.56
N ASP A 77 -7.28 -17.95 -0.48
CA ASP A 77 -8.69 -17.53 -0.48
C ASP A 77 -8.87 -15.99 -0.56
N GLY A 78 -7.77 -15.23 -0.54
CA GLY A 78 -7.75 -13.77 -0.50
C GLY A 78 -7.96 -13.16 0.88
N ALA A 79 -8.05 -13.96 1.95
CA ALA A 79 -8.11 -13.45 3.30
C ALA A 79 -6.78 -12.78 3.68
N THR A 80 -6.85 -11.63 4.35
CA THR A 80 -5.66 -10.94 4.86
C THR A 80 -5.40 -11.35 6.30
N HIS A 81 -4.16 -11.68 6.60
CA HIS A 81 -3.68 -12.10 7.91
C HIS A 81 -2.61 -11.12 8.41
N THR A 82 -2.71 -10.71 9.66
CA THR A 82 -1.71 -9.86 10.32
C THR A 82 -0.89 -10.74 11.27
N ALA A 83 0.39 -10.94 10.94
CA ALA A 83 1.32 -11.86 11.57
C ALA A 83 1.03 -13.35 11.33
N GLY A 84 2.06 -14.17 11.50
CA GLY A 84 2.01 -15.63 11.37
C GLY A 84 2.71 -16.17 10.14
N TRP A 85 2.80 -17.49 10.09
CA TRP A 85 3.39 -18.22 8.98
C TRP A 85 2.38 -18.33 7.82
N PRO A 86 2.74 -17.94 6.58
CA PRO A 86 1.84 -18.07 5.44
C PRO A 86 1.62 -19.53 5.06
N ALA A 87 0.35 -19.96 5.05
CA ALA A 87 -0.01 -21.36 4.82
C ALA A 87 0.42 -21.92 3.45
N CYS A 88 0.64 -21.07 2.45
CA CYS A 88 1.16 -21.54 1.15
C CYS A 88 2.61 -22.04 1.23
N LEU A 89 3.39 -21.56 2.20
CA LEU A 89 4.78 -22.01 2.37
C LEU A 89 4.87 -23.44 2.93
N ASP A 90 3.86 -23.89 3.68
CA ASP A 90 3.80 -25.27 4.18
C ASP A 90 3.78 -26.30 3.05
N SER A 91 3.20 -25.93 1.90
CA SER A 91 3.14 -26.79 0.71
C SER A 91 4.43 -26.85 -0.08
N LEU A 92 5.40 -25.99 0.24
CA LEU A 92 6.67 -25.87 -0.47
C LEU A 92 7.83 -26.58 0.20
N ASP A 93 7.64 -27.27 1.33
CA ASP A 93 8.74 -27.91 2.06
C ASP A 93 9.64 -28.76 1.14
N GLY A 94 10.92 -28.38 1.05
CA GLY A 94 11.92 -29.00 0.16
C GLY A 94 11.81 -28.58 -1.32
N SER A 95 11.09 -27.49 -1.62
CA SER A 95 10.84 -26.98 -2.97
C SER A 95 10.78 -25.44 -3.01
N SER A 96 10.46 -24.90 -4.18
CA SER A 96 10.39 -23.45 -4.41
C SER A 96 9.14 -23.08 -5.19
N GLY A 97 8.59 -21.90 -4.94
CA GLY A 97 7.48 -21.32 -5.70
C GLY A 97 7.66 -19.83 -5.95
N SER A 98 6.92 -19.29 -6.90
CA SER A 98 6.89 -17.86 -7.21
C SER A 98 5.76 -17.21 -6.41
N PHE A 99 6.04 -16.09 -5.72
CA PHE A 99 5.04 -15.34 -4.95
C PHE A 99 5.26 -13.84 -5.09
N ALA A 100 4.19 -13.06 -4.98
CA ALA A 100 4.32 -11.62 -4.80
C ALA A 100 4.69 -11.32 -3.35
N VAL A 101 5.74 -10.54 -3.15
CA VAL A 101 6.25 -10.14 -1.84
C VAL A 101 6.46 -8.63 -1.78
N VAL A 102 6.46 -8.11 -0.57
CA VAL A 102 6.88 -6.73 -0.26
C VAL A 102 8.10 -6.83 0.63
N VAL A 103 9.14 -6.11 0.24
CA VAL A 103 10.37 -5.98 1.01
C VAL A 103 10.44 -4.57 1.55
N ASP A 104 10.78 -4.45 2.83
CA ASP A 104 10.98 -3.17 3.49
C ASP A 104 12.17 -3.25 4.45
N GLU A 105 12.73 -2.09 4.79
CA GLU A 105 13.79 -1.99 5.80
C GLU A 105 13.17 -2.02 7.19
N VAL A 106 13.46 -3.07 7.95
CA VAL A 106 13.05 -3.19 9.35
C VAL A 106 14.24 -2.93 10.27
N THR A 107 14.00 -2.22 11.37
CA THR A 107 15.04 -2.00 12.38
C THR A 107 15.05 -3.15 13.40
N ILE A 108 16.13 -3.93 13.42
CA ILE A 108 16.39 -5.00 14.38
C ILE A 108 17.64 -4.60 15.18
N ASP A 109 17.55 -4.50 16.50
CA ASP A 109 18.68 -4.15 17.39
C ASP A 109 19.46 -2.86 16.99
N LYS A 110 18.74 -1.86 16.43
CA LYS A 110 19.25 -0.58 15.90
C LYS A 110 19.98 -0.67 14.56
N GLU A 111 19.91 -1.82 13.89
CA GLU A 111 20.40 -2.03 12.53
C GLU A 111 19.22 -2.10 11.56
N GLN A 112 19.35 -1.48 10.38
CA GLN A 112 18.35 -1.60 9.33
C GLN A 112 18.65 -2.82 8.48
N VAL A 113 17.68 -3.71 8.36
CA VAL A 113 17.80 -4.97 7.63
C VAL A 113 16.62 -5.08 6.66
N ALA A 114 16.89 -5.41 5.40
CA ALA A 114 15.83 -5.70 4.45
C ALA A 114 15.12 -7.01 4.83
N ALA A 115 13.81 -6.98 4.94
CA ALA A 115 13.01 -8.14 5.29
C ALA A 115 11.72 -8.21 4.46
N VAL A 116 11.22 -9.43 4.27
CA VAL A 116 9.89 -9.64 3.68
C VAL A 116 8.84 -9.24 4.72
N VAL A 117 8.13 -8.15 4.46
CA VAL A 117 7.08 -7.62 5.34
C VAL A 117 5.69 -8.01 4.88
N ALA A 118 5.52 -8.37 3.61
CA ALA A 118 4.28 -8.95 3.12
C ALA A 118 4.48 -10.08 2.08
N LEU A 119 3.54 -11.03 2.03
CA LEU A 119 3.53 -12.14 1.07
C LEU A 119 2.09 -12.43 0.57
N ASP A 120 1.90 -12.61 -0.73
CA ASP A 120 0.62 -12.98 -1.34
C ASP A 120 0.65 -14.41 -1.88
N CYS A 121 -0.09 -15.32 -1.23
CA CYS A 121 -0.19 -16.72 -1.59
C CYS A 121 -1.02 -16.98 -2.87
N ARG A 122 -1.67 -15.97 -3.45
CA ARG A 122 -2.46 -16.11 -4.69
C ARG A 122 -1.62 -15.97 -5.94
N ALA A 123 -0.50 -15.26 -5.83
CA ALA A 123 0.37 -14.94 -6.95
C ALA A 123 1.35 -16.09 -7.21
N SER A 124 0.83 -17.29 -7.45
CA SER A 124 1.60 -18.42 -7.96
C SER A 124 1.41 -18.49 -9.48
N ASP A 125 2.42 -18.09 -10.26
CA ASP A 125 2.52 -18.40 -11.69
C ASP A 125 3.09 -19.80 -11.91
#